data_AF-A0A2E8MCB7-F1
#
_entry.id   AF-A0A2E8MCB7-F1
#
_cell.length_a   1.000
_cell.length_b   1.000
_cell.length_c   1.000
_cell.angle_alpha   90.00
_cell.angle_beta   90.00
_cell.angle_gamma   90.00
#
_symmetry.space_group_name_H-M   'P 1'
#
loop_
_entity.id
_entity.type
_entity.pdbx_description
1 polymer ?
#
loop_
_entity_poly.entity_id
_entity_poly.type
_entity_poly.pdbx_seq_one_letter_code
_entity_poly.pdbx_strand_id
1 'polypeptide(L)'
;METKVHLPETQKPSSIKAVVSALHDQGLDSQHDKKDWGDWINLPPHKTVISIESMRGMTTSATIEYADGEDDALEIPIITAFRELGWYGTDEDGEYRL
;
A
#
# COMPACT_ATOMS: atom_id res chain seq x y z
N MET A 1 8.29 -1.29 11.06
CA MET A 1 6.93 -0.97 11.54
C MET A 1 5.91 -1.60 10.59
N GLU A 2 4.71 -1.96 11.04
CA GLU A 2 3.64 -2.45 10.16
C GLU A 2 2.47 -1.46 10.16
N THR A 3 1.98 -1.07 8.97
CA THR A 3 0.78 -0.24 8.82
C THR A 3 -0.23 -0.93 7.92
N LYS A 4 -1.45 -1.12 8.43
CA LYS A 4 -2.56 -1.71 7.66
C LYS A 4 -3.39 -0.60 7.03
N VAL A 5 -3.65 -0.74 5.74
CA VAL A 5 -4.50 0.18 4.98
C VAL A 5 -5.59 -0.58 4.23
N HIS A 6 -6.75 0.05 4.08
CA HIS A 6 -7.89 -0.55 3.40
C HIS A 6 -8.81 0.49 2.76
N LEU A 7 -9.65 0.03 1.83
CA LEU A 7 -10.78 0.79 1.32
C LEU A 7 -12.02 0.54 2.20
N PRO A 8 -12.88 1.55 2.40
CA PRO A 8 -14.17 1.34 3.02
C PRO A 8 -14.99 0.31 2.25
N GLU A 9 -15.81 -0.49 2.93
CA GLU A 9 -16.65 -1.54 2.30
C GLU A 9 -17.61 -0.99 1.22
N THR A 10 -17.93 0.30 1.29
CA THR A 10 -18.81 0.98 0.35
C THR A 10 -18.11 1.40 -0.95
N GLN A 11 -16.78 1.36 -0.99
CA GLN A 11 -15.98 1.78 -2.14
C GLN A 11 -15.62 0.58 -3.03
N LYS A 12 -15.51 0.84 -4.34
CA LYS A 12 -15.06 -0.19 -5.28
C LYS A 12 -13.59 -0.51 -5.03
N PRO A 13 -13.17 -1.78 -5.17
CA PRO A 13 -11.77 -2.16 -5.10
C PRO A 13 -10.89 -1.32 -6.03
N SER A 14 -9.68 -1.01 -5.59
CA SER A 14 -8.65 -0.41 -6.44
C SER A 14 -7.99 -1.48 -7.29
N SER A 15 -7.61 -1.15 -8.52
CA SER A 15 -6.71 -2.04 -9.28
C SER A 15 -5.29 -1.94 -8.73
N ILE A 16 -4.53 -3.03 -8.72
CA ILE A 16 -3.11 -3.00 -8.31
C ILE A 16 -2.32 -1.97 -9.13
N LYS A 17 -2.65 -1.84 -10.42
CA LYS A 17 -2.05 -0.83 -11.31
C LYS A 17 -2.28 0.60 -10.81
N ALA A 18 -3.45 0.89 -10.23
CA ALA A 18 -3.74 2.20 -9.66
C ALA A 18 -2.90 2.46 -8.40
N VAL A 19 -2.69 1.44 -7.56
CA VAL A 19 -1.80 1.52 -6.39
C VAL A 19 -0.36 1.81 -6.83
N VAL A 20 0.16 1.03 -7.78
CA VAL A 20 1.51 1.24 -8.36
C VAL A 20 1.63 2.64 -8.98
N SER A 21 0.62 3.10 -9.73
CA SER A 21 0.63 4.44 -10.32
C SER A 21 0.68 5.54 -9.26
N ALA A 22 -0.13 5.42 -8.20
CA ALA A 22 -0.15 6.41 -7.13
C ALA A 22 1.19 6.45 -6.39
N LEU A 23 1.85 5.31 -6.17
CA LEU A 23 3.19 5.28 -5.58
C LEU A 23 4.23 5.94 -6.49
N HIS A 24 4.14 5.75 -7.81
CA HIS A 24 4.99 6.44 -8.78
C HIS A 24 4.78 7.96 -8.78
N ASP A 25 3.53 8.41 -8.63
CA ASP A 25 3.19 9.84 -8.56
C ASP A 25 3.81 10.50 -7.31
N GLN A 26 4.09 9.72 -6.26
CA GLN A 26 4.82 10.13 -5.06
C GLN A 26 6.35 9.95 -5.17
N GLY A 27 6.86 9.60 -6.36
CA GLY A 27 8.30 9.48 -6.64
C GLY A 27 8.93 8.15 -6.23
N LEU A 28 8.15 7.13 -5.91
CA LEU A 28 8.63 5.80 -5.54
C LEU A 28 8.77 4.93 -6.79
N ASP A 29 9.86 4.17 -6.94
CA ASP A 29 10.01 3.19 -8.03
C ASP A 29 9.34 1.87 -7.65
N SER A 30 8.00 1.83 -7.74
CA SER A 30 7.21 0.72 -7.23
C SER A 30 7.02 -0.40 -8.25
N GLN A 31 7.28 -1.65 -7.86
CA GLN A 31 7.25 -2.79 -8.76
C GLN A 31 6.32 -3.88 -8.24
N HIS A 32 5.26 -4.16 -9.01
CA HIS A 32 4.35 -5.27 -8.71
C HIS A 32 4.99 -6.61 -9.05
N ASP A 33 5.18 -7.45 -8.03
CA ASP A 33 5.61 -8.85 -8.14
C ASP A 33 4.43 -9.77 -7.80
N LYS A 34 3.98 -10.51 -8.81
CA LYS A 34 2.85 -11.44 -8.68
C LYS A 34 3.34 -12.81 -8.22
N LYS A 35 2.89 -13.25 -7.03
CA LYS A 35 3.11 -14.63 -6.54
C LYS A 35 1.80 -15.41 -6.51
N ASP A 36 1.92 -16.74 -6.46
CA ASP A 36 0.77 -17.65 -6.38
C ASP A 36 0.02 -17.59 -5.04
N TRP A 37 0.65 -17.01 -4.00
CA TRP A 37 0.14 -16.94 -2.63
C TRP A 37 -0.12 -15.51 -2.13
N GLY A 38 0.10 -14.49 -2.97
CA GLY A 38 -0.08 -13.07 -2.62
C GLY A 38 0.62 -12.14 -3.62
N ASP A 39 0.10 -10.92 -3.79
CA ASP A 39 0.74 -9.91 -4.64
C ASP A 39 1.57 -8.97 -3.77
N TRP A 40 2.79 -8.68 -4.19
CA TRP A 40 3.69 -7.76 -3.47
C TRP A 40 4.01 -6.55 -4.34
N ILE A 41 4.16 -5.38 -3.71
CA ILE A 41 4.78 -4.22 -4.33
C ILE A 41 6.11 -3.96 -3.62
N ASN A 42 7.20 -4.11 -4.36
CA ASN A 42 8.54 -3.79 -3.89
C ASN A 42 8.85 -2.33 -4.23
N LEU A 43 9.69 -1.68 -3.40
CA LEU A 43 10.10 -0.28 -3.60
C LEU A 43 11.62 -0.15 -3.74
N PRO A 44 12.29 -0.68 -4.79
CA PRO A 44 13.74 -0.55 -4.92
C PRO A 44 14.23 0.92 -4.83
N PRO A 45 15.40 1.16 -4.21
CA PRO A 45 16.34 0.20 -3.61
C PRO A 45 15.97 -0.22 -2.18
N HIS A 46 14.80 0.16 -1.69
CA HIS A 46 14.36 -0.04 -0.31
C HIS A 46 13.96 -1.49 -0.04
N LYS A 47 14.09 -1.90 1.22
CA LYS A 47 13.65 -3.21 1.73
C LYS A 47 12.21 -3.21 2.21
N THR A 48 11.59 -2.04 2.33
CA THR A 48 10.18 -1.87 2.61
C THR A 48 9.32 -2.50 1.50
N VAL A 49 8.32 -3.29 1.91
CA VAL A 49 7.43 -4.03 1.00
C VAL A 49 5.98 -3.72 1.35
N ILE A 50 5.12 -3.70 0.35
CA ILE A 50 3.67 -3.60 0.53
C ILE A 50 3.06 -4.93 0.08
N SER A 51 2.51 -5.70 1.02
CA SER A 51 1.80 -6.93 0.73
C SER A 51 0.32 -6.63 0.45
N ILE A 52 -0.22 -7.22 -0.62
CA ILE A 52 -1.56 -6.95 -1.13
C ILE A 52 -2.33 -8.26 -1.25
N GLU A 53 -3.49 -8.30 -0.61
CA GLU A 53 -4.49 -9.32 -0.91
C GLU A 53 -5.23 -8.90 -2.18
N SER A 54 -5.14 -9.73 -3.22
CA SER A 54 -5.73 -9.41 -4.52
C SER A 54 -6.63 -10.50 -5.05
N MET A 55 -7.73 -10.08 -5.66
CA MET A 55 -8.64 -10.94 -6.39
C MET A 55 -8.75 -10.40 -7.82
N ARG A 56 -8.22 -11.15 -8.79
CA ARG A 56 -8.22 -10.79 -10.22
C ARG A 56 -7.60 -9.41 -10.51
N GLY A 57 -6.52 -9.05 -9.81
CA GLY A 57 -5.80 -7.78 -10.00
C GLY A 57 -6.45 -6.57 -9.34
N MET A 58 -7.46 -6.82 -8.49
CA MET A 58 -8.15 -5.82 -7.69
C MET A 58 -7.88 -6.07 -6.21
N THR A 59 -7.86 -5.02 -5.41
CA THR A 59 -7.58 -5.09 -3.97
C THR A 59 -8.41 -4.06 -3.18
N THR A 60 -8.67 -4.39 -1.92
CA THR A 60 -9.31 -3.52 -0.93
C THR A 60 -8.48 -3.36 0.33
N SER A 61 -7.33 -4.02 0.44
CA SER A 61 -6.50 -4.03 1.65
C SER A 61 -5.04 -4.29 1.30
N ALA A 62 -4.16 -3.68 2.08
CA ALA A 62 -2.73 -3.85 1.97
C ALA A 62 -2.08 -3.69 3.35
N THR A 63 -0.93 -4.32 3.51
CA THR A 63 -0.08 -4.18 4.69
C THR A 63 1.27 -3.62 4.24
N ILE A 64 1.69 -2.52 4.85
CA ILE A 64 2.97 -1.88 4.58
C ILE A 64 3.95 -2.34 5.67
N GLU A 65 5.01 -3.01 5.25
CA GLU A 65 6.06 -3.53 6.12
C GLU A 65 7.33 -2.69 5.95
N TYR A 66 7.49 -1.69 6.80
CA TYR A 66 8.68 -0.82 6.79
C TYR A 66 9.90 -1.56 7.33
N ALA A 67 10.97 -1.57 6.54
CA ALA A 67 12.27 -2.00 7.01
C ALA A 67 12.85 -0.99 8.01
N ASP A 68 13.71 -1.49 8.90
CA ASP A 68 14.32 -0.70 9.97
C ASP A 68 15.11 0.49 9.41
N GLY A 69 14.71 1.71 9.80
CA GLY A 69 15.34 2.97 9.39
C GLY A 69 14.96 3.49 8.00
N GLU A 70 13.96 2.92 7.33
CA GLU A 70 13.44 3.42 6.04
C GLU A 70 12.12 4.19 6.17
N ASP A 71 11.44 4.06 7.31
CA ASP A 71 10.15 4.68 7.63
C ASP A 71 10.17 6.21 7.49
N ASP A 72 11.20 6.89 8.02
CA ASP A 72 11.34 8.34 7.95
C ASP A 72 11.26 8.91 6.51
N ALA A 73 11.73 8.14 5.52
CA ALA A 73 11.77 8.57 4.12
C ALA A 73 10.57 8.06 3.31
N LEU A 74 9.95 6.95 3.71
CA LEU A 74 8.96 6.23 2.92
C LEU A 74 7.53 6.36 3.44
N GLU A 75 7.33 6.62 4.73
CA GLU A 75 6.00 6.65 5.32
C GLU A 75 5.13 7.73 4.67
N ILE A 76 5.61 8.98 4.63
CA ILE A 76 4.86 10.09 4.04
C ILE A 76 4.45 9.83 2.58
N PRO A 77 5.35 9.46 1.65
CA PRO A 77 4.95 9.21 0.26
C PRO A 77 4.03 8.00 0.11
N ILE A 78 4.26 6.90 0.84
CA ILE A 78 3.38 5.72 0.76
C ILE A 78 1.98 6.06 1.27
N ILE A 79 1.86 6.67 2.45
CA ILE A 79 0.57 7.05 3.03
C ILE A 79 -0.17 8.06 2.14
N THR A 80 0.55 9.01 1.53
CA THR A 80 -0.04 9.96 0.59
C THR A 80 -0.63 9.26 -0.63
N ALA A 81 0.07 8.28 -1.23
CA ALA A 81 -0.44 7.51 -2.36
C ALA A 81 -1.75 6.78 -2.03
N PHE A 82 -1.82 6.14 -0.84
CA PHE A 82 -3.03 5.46 -0.39
C PHE A 82 -4.17 6.44 -0.07
N ARG A 83 -3.87 7.57 0.57
CA ARG A 83 -4.86 8.64 0.83
C ARG A 83 -5.50 9.15 -0.46
N GLU A 84 -4.73 9.38 -1.51
CA GLU A 84 -5.23 9.89 -2.79
C GLU A 84 -6.18 8.91 -3.49
N LEU A 85 -6.03 7.62 -3.21
CA LEU A 85 -6.95 6.57 -3.66
C LEU A 85 -8.19 6.41 -2.76
N GLY A 86 -8.28 7.19 -1.68
CA GLY A 86 -9.37 7.15 -0.71
C GLY A 86 -9.27 6.02 0.32
N TRP A 87 -8.05 5.51 0.56
CA TRP A 87 -7.83 4.47 1.56
C TRP A 87 -7.71 5.05 2.96
N TYR A 88 -7.92 4.19 3.94
CA TYR A 88 -7.93 4.43 5.36
C TYR A 88 -6.89 3.56 6.05
N GLY A 89 -6.41 4.01 7.20
CA GLY A 89 -5.57 3.21 8.08
C GLY A 89 -6.41 2.45 9.11
N THR A 90 -5.86 1.37 9.65
CA THR A 90 -6.42 0.67 10.81
C THR A 90 -5.35 0.42 11.85
N ASP A 91 -5.65 0.78 13.10
CA ASP A 91 -4.84 0.47 14.28
C ASP A 91 -5.72 -0.11 15.41
N GLU A 92 -5.20 -0.10 16.65
CA GLU A 92 -5.89 -0.62 17.83
C GLU A 92 -7.16 0.17 18.21
N ASP A 93 -7.21 1.45 17.85
CA ASP A 93 -8.35 2.35 18.12
C ASP A 93 -9.40 2.33 17.00
N GLY A 94 -9.07 1.74 15.85
CA GLY A 94 -9.98 1.46 14.75
C GLY A 94 -9.55 2.09 13.42
N GLU A 95 -10.54 2.41 12.58
CA GLU A 95 -10.31 3.03 11.28
C GLU A 95 -10.02 4.54 11.42
N TYR A 96 -9.00 5.03 10.73
CA TYR A 96 -8.67 6.46 10.64
C TYR A 96 -8.38 6.89 9.20
N ARG A 97 -8.56 8.19 8.93
CA ARG A 97 -8.23 8.77 7.62
C ARG A 97 -6.73 8.96 7.49
N LEU A 98 -6.18 8.49 6.37
CA LEU A 98 -4.81 8.75 5.93
C LEU A 98 -4.63 10.21 5.49
#